data_AF-A0A940CJ23-F1
#
_entry.id   AF-A0A940CJ23-F1
#
_cell.length_a   1.000
_cell.length_b   1.000
_cell.length_c   1.000
_cell.angle_alpha   90.00
_cell.angle_beta   90.00
_cell.angle_gamma   90.00
#
_symmetry.space_group_name_H-M   'P 1'
#
loop_
_entity.id
_entity.type
_entity.pdbx_description
1 polymer ?
#
loop_
_entity_poly.entity_id
_entity_poly.type
_entity_poly.pdbx_seq_one_letter_code
_entity_poly.pdbx_strand_id
1 'polypeptide(L)' 'DSEDIALDLKKITLNLNDEEEIIDIKIIDENRLLITINSSDNLKGVIYHIKQNKILKIIEK' A
#
# COMPACT_ATOMS: atom_id res chain seq x y z
N ASP A 1 31.72 13.54 12.89
CA ASP A 1 31.20 12.94 11.63
C ASP A 1 29.76 12.52 11.85
N SER A 2 28.82 13.06 11.08
CA SER A 2 27.42 12.62 11.11
C SER A 2 27.31 11.49 10.09
N GLU A 3 27.13 10.26 10.54
CA GLU A 3 26.83 9.14 9.63
C GLU A 3 25.54 9.47 8.89
N ASP A 4 25.67 9.69 7.59
CA ASP A 4 24.58 9.78 6.64
C ASP A 4 23.93 8.38 6.59
N ILE A 5 22.94 8.16 7.48
CA ILE A 5 22.08 6.99 7.41
C ILE A 5 21.33 7.06 6.10
N ALA A 6 21.89 6.42 5.07
CA ALA A 6 21.21 6.17 3.82
C ALA A 6 19.92 5.40 4.15
N LEU A 7 18.79 6.10 4.22
CA LEU A 7 17.49 5.48 4.30
C LEU A 7 17.33 4.68 3.01
N ASP A 8 17.43 3.36 3.13
CA ASP A 8 17.13 2.43 2.05
C ASP A 8 15.60 2.47 1.82
N LEU A 9 15.16 3.47 1.05
CA LEU A 9 13.77 3.73 0.76
C LEU A 9 13.24 2.61 -0.14
N LYS A 10 12.52 1.66 0.47
CA LYS A 10 11.75 0.67 -0.30
C LYS A 10 10.59 1.37 -1.00
N LYS A 11 10.64 1.38 -2.33
CA LYS A 11 9.52 1.80 -3.17
C LYS A 11 8.50 0.69 -3.25
N ILE A 12 7.25 1.02 -2.95
CA ILE A 12 6.09 0.15 -3.13
C ILE A 12 5.30 0.73 -4.30
N THR A 13 5.01 -0.11 -5.29
CA THR A 13 4.16 0.25 -6.43
C THR A 13 2.92 -0.65 -6.42
N LEU A 14 1.76 -0.04 -6.59
CA LEU A 14 0.49 -0.72 -6.83
C LEU A 14 0.07 -0.43 -8.26
N ASN A 15 -0.35 -1.46 -8.98
CA ASN A 15 -0.94 -1.30 -10.29
C ASN A 15 -2.42 -0.97 -10.10
N LEU A 16 -2.74 0.32 -10.14
CA LEU A 16 -4.10 0.84 -10.15
C LEU A 16 -4.54 1.07 -11.59
N ASN A 17 -5.81 0.88 -11.88
CA ASN A 17 -6.38 1.31 -13.16
C ASN A 17 -6.64 2.83 -13.16
N ASP A 18 -6.91 3.42 -14.33
CA ASP A 18 -7.14 4.87 -14.48
C ASP A 18 -8.34 5.41 -13.67
N GLU A 19 -9.26 4.52 -13.27
CA GLU A 19 -10.44 4.82 -12.47
C GLU A 19 -10.25 4.56 -10.97
N GLU A 20 -9.04 4.14 -10.55
CA GLU A 20 -8.71 3.78 -9.18
C GLU A 20 -7.76 4.80 -8.52
N GLU A 21 -8.12 5.29 -7.34
CA GLU A 21 -7.34 6.24 -6.57
C GLU A 21 -7.11 5.73 -5.14
N ILE A 22 -5.89 5.87 -4.61
CA ILE A 22 -5.63 5.61 -3.19
C ILE A 22 -6.15 6.78 -2.37
N ILE A 23 -7.14 6.51 -1.52
CA ILE A 23 -7.74 7.53 -0.65
C ILE A 23 -7.20 7.48 0.79
N ASP A 24 -6.65 6.35 1.23
CA ASP A 24 -6.13 6.18 2.59
C ASP A 24 -5.12 5.04 2.68
N ILE A 25 -4.11 5.20 3.54
CA ILE A 25 -3.11 4.17 3.87
C ILE A 25 -3.01 4.09 5.39
N LYS A 26 -3.27 2.90 5.94
CA LYS A 26 -3.12 2.60 7.36
C LYS A 26 -2.10 1.49 7.60
N ILE A 27 -1.32 1.64 8.65
CA ILE A 27 -0.44 0.56 9.15
C ILE A 27 -1.29 -0.36 10.02
N ILE A 28 -1.34 -1.64 9.66
CA ILE A 28 -2.06 -2.68 10.44
C ILE A 28 -1.09 -3.32 11.45
N ASP A 29 0.15 -3.56 11.03
CA ASP A 29 1.25 -4.01 11.88
C ASP A 29 2.61 -3.73 11.21
N GLU A 30 3.70 -4.22 11.83
CA GLU A 30 5.08 -4.07 11.37
C GLU A 30 5.33 -4.46 9.91
N ASN A 31 4.47 -5.29 9.31
CA ASN A 31 4.68 -5.89 8.01
C ASN A 31 3.52 -5.65 7.04
N ARG A 32 2.37 -5.15 7.51
CA ARG A 32 1.14 -5.05 6.71
C ARG A 32 0.55 -3.65 6.71
N LEU A 33 0.22 -3.19 5.50
CA LEU A 33 -0.53 -1.97 5.25
C LEU A 33 -1.94 -2.31 4.77
N LEU A 34 -2.94 -1.55 5.23
CA LEU A 34 -4.26 -1.48 4.62
C LEU A 34 -4.29 -0.26 3.72
N ILE A 35 -4.56 -0.47 2.45
CA ILE A 35 -4.61 0.58 1.44
C ILE A 35 -6.04 0.62 0.93
N THR A 36 -6.71 1.74 1.12
CA THR A 36 -8.07 1.94 0.67
C THR A 36 -8.02 2.60 -0.70
N ILE A 37 -8.61 1.94 -1.68
CA ILE A 37 -8.66 2.37 -3.07
C ILE A 37 -10.13 2.67 -3.38
N ASN A 38 -10.39 3.88 -3.84
CA ASN A 38 -11.69 4.23 -4.39
C ASN A 38 -11.65 3.99 -5.90
N SER A 39 -12.61 3.23 -6.40
CA SER A 39 -12.93 3.15 -7.82
C SER A 39 -14.23 3.91 -8.07
N SER A 40 -14.44 4.41 -9.29
CA SER A 40 -15.65 5.18 -9.64
C SER A 40 -16.95 4.53 -9.17
N ASP A 41 -17.00 3.19 -9.16
CA ASP A 41 -18.20 2.45 -8.77
C ASP A 41 -18.13 1.81 -7.37
N ASN A 42 -16.95 1.55 -6.81
CA ASN A 42 -16.80 0.76 -5.58
C ASN A 42 -15.58 1.11 -4.73
N LEU A 43 -15.67 0.81 -3.44
CA LEU A 43 -14.55 0.92 -2.50
C LEU A 43 -13.84 -0.43 -2.36
N LYS A 44 -12.51 -0.43 -2.51
CA LYS A 44 -11.66 -1.61 -2.35
C LYS A 44 -10.67 -1.40 -1.21
N GLY A 45 -10.43 -2.46 -0.43
CA GLY A 45 -9.39 -2.53 0.57
C GLY A 45 -8.31 -3.53 0.17
N VAL A 46 -7.05 -3.11 0.14
CA VAL A 46 -5.91 -3.96 -0.19
C VAL A 46 -5.02 -4.14 1.03
N ILE A 47 -4.75 -5.38 1.39
CA ILE A 47 -3.77 -5.73 2.42
C ILE A 47 -2.44 -6.01 1.74
N TYR A 48 -1.46 -5.14 1.96
CA TYR A 48 -0.14 -5.23 1.35
C TYR A 48 0.92 -5.64 2.37
N HIS A 49 1.80 -6.57 2.02
CA HIS A 49 2.91 -7.00 2.88
C HIS A 49 4.22 -6.33 2.45
N ILE A 50 4.76 -5.42 3.28
CA ILE A 50 5.90 -4.56 2.93
C ILE A 50 7.21 -5.33 2.77
N LYS A 51 7.51 -6.31 3.65
CA LYS A 51 8.76 -7.10 3.52
C LYS A 51 8.74 -8.05 2.32
N GLN A 52 7.57 -8.60 1.97
CA GLN A 52 7.40 -9.54 0.87
C GLN A 52 7.08 -8.85 -0.47
N ASN A 53 6.86 -7.53 -0.46
CA ASN A 53 6.54 -6.72 -1.62
C ASN A 53 5.35 -7.26 -2.44
N LYS A 54 4.28 -7.71 -1.75
CA LYS A 54 3.13 -8.36 -2.41
C LYS A 54 1.80 -8.04 -1.75
N ILE A 55 0.73 -8.11 -2.55
CA ILE A 55 -0.64 -8.06 -2.07
C ILE A 55 -1.01 -9.41 -1.44
N LEU A 56 -1.55 -9.39 -0.22
CA LEU A 56 -2.04 -10.58 0.47
C LEU A 56 -3.52 -10.81 0.23
N LYS A 57 -4.31 -9.73 0.18
CA LYS A 57 -5.76 -9.80 0.09
C LYS A 57 -6.33 -8.54 -0.52
N ILE A 58 -7.39 -8.72 -1.30
CA ILE A 58 -8.26 -7.66 -1.79
C ILE A 58 -9.63 -7.89 -1.16
N ILE A 59 -10.26 -6.82 -0.68
CA ILE A 59 -11.56 -6.80 -0.05
C ILE A 59 -12.40 -5.83 -0.87
N GLU A 60 -13.41 -6.34 -1.55
CA GLU A 60 -14.34 -5.55 -2.37
C GLU A 60 -15.70 -5.55 -1.68
N LYS A 61 -16.41 -4.42 -1.73
CA LYS A 61 -17.76 -4.28 -1.20
C LYS A 61 -18.73 -3.99 -2.33
#